data_AF-A0A0F9NVR5-F1
#
_entry.id   AF-A0A0F9NVR5-F1
#
_cell.length_a   1.000
_cell.length_b   1.000
_cell.length_c   1.000
_cell.angle_alpha   90.00
_cell.angle_beta   90.00
_cell.angle_gamma   90.00
#
_symmetry.space_group_name_H-M   'P 1'
#
loop_
_entity.id
_entity.type
_entity.pdbx_description
1 polymer ?
#
loop_
_entity_poly.entity_id
_entity_poly.type
_entity_poly.pdbx_seq_one_letter_code
_entity_poly.pdbx_strand_id
1 'polypeptide(L)'
;MAKRQRVFMGHPKVVKVPVVVCMSALHGEGGGCVMLRVEDATNNTTLLEIKMPYEAYAKALCGLYTRADAAITTDAPLGMNTEVKKVPVFMPDVPSARRDKMAQRILSALEKDGWHGRCSDMSNHHNLLGFETRRGKKGGVYNVTFIRHVEAAPKKGKETENG
;
A
#
# COMPACT_ATOMS: atom_id res chain seq x y z
N MET A 1 8.80 15.03 53.10
CA MET A 1 7.65 15.32 52.22
C MET A 1 8.14 15.43 50.78
N ALA A 2 7.75 14.51 49.90
CA ALA A 2 8.17 14.52 48.49
C ALA A 2 7.29 15.48 47.67
N LYS A 3 7.92 16.50 47.05
CA LYS A 3 7.25 17.43 46.14
C LYS A 3 6.87 16.69 44.86
N ARG A 4 5.56 16.54 44.59
CA ARG A 4 5.06 16.05 43.30
C ARG A 4 5.25 17.13 42.24
N GLN A 5 6.17 16.88 41.31
CA GLN A 5 6.36 17.71 40.13
C GLN A 5 5.19 17.43 39.16
N ARG A 6 4.34 18.44 38.89
CA ARG A 6 3.30 18.32 37.87
C ARG A 6 3.97 18.40 36.49
N VAL A 7 4.00 17.26 35.78
CA VAL A 7 4.35 17.24 34.36
C VAL A 7 3.17 17.86 33.61
N PHE A 8 3.32 19.10 33.16
CA PHE A 8 2.40 19.69 32.18
C PHE A 8 2.65 19.00 30.84
N MET A 9 1.81 18.04 30.47
CA MET A 9 1.72 17.61 29.08
C MET A 9 1.10 18.77 28.31
N GLY A 10 1.93 19.53 27.59
CA GLY A 10 1.45 20.60 26.72
C GLY A 10 0.38 20.08 25.77
N HIS A 11 -0.60 20.91 25.43
CA HIS A 11 -1.59 20.55 24.42
C HIS A 11 -0.88 20.07 23.15
N PRO A 12 -1.28 18.92 22.58
CA PRO A 12 -0.67 18.44 21.35
C PRO A 12 -0.84 19.51 20.28
N LYS A 13 0.28 20.01 19.75
CA LYS A 13 0.23 20.91 18.59
C LYS A 13 -0.46 20.14 17.47
N VAL A 14 -1.65 20.61 17.08
CA VAL A 14 -2.37 20.05 15.93
C VAL A 14 -1.59 20.43 14.68
N VAL A 15 -0.85 19.48 14.13
CA VAL A 15 -0.17 19.63 12.85
C VAL A 15 -1.17 19.29 11.76
N LYS A 16 -1.51 20.27 10.92
CA LYS A 16 -2.29 20.03 9.71
C LYS A 16 -1.35 19.48 8.64
N VAL A 17 -1.55 18.22 8.26
CA VAL A 17 -0.76 17.54 7.22
C VAL A 17 -1.65 17.36 5.98
N PRO A 18 -1.18 17.69 4.77
CA PRO A 18 -1.91 17.37 3.55
C PRO A 18 -2.03 15.84 3.43
N VAL A 19 -3.24 15.35 3.15
CA VAL A 19 -3.51 13.92 3.04
C VAL A 19 -4.00 13.53 1.65
N VAL A 20 -3.61 12.34 1.21
CA VAL A 20 -4.18 11.65 0.05
C VAL A 20 -5.09 10.56 0.56
N VAL A 21 -6.29 10.47 -0.01
CA VAL A 21 -7.21 9.36 0.23
C VAL A 21 -7.20 8.45 -1.00
N CYS A 22 -6.72 7.23 -0.82
CA CYS A 22 -6.63 6.21 -1.84
C CYS A 22 -7.73 5.18 -1.62
N MET A 23 -8.52 4.90 -2.67
CA MET A 23 -9.56 3.87 -2.62
C MET A 23 -9.27 2.78 -3.64
N SER A 24 -9.23 1.53 -3.19
CA SER A 24 -8.87 0.38 -4.02
C SER A 24 -9.89 -0.74 -3.88
N ALA A 25 -10.18 -1.38 -5.01
CA ALA A 25 -11.03 -2.56 -5.11
C ALA A 25 -10.16 -3.83 -5.01
N LEU A 26 -10.29 -4.57 -3.92
CA LEU A 26 -9.54 -5.82 -3.68
C LEU A 26 -10.42 -7.03 -4.03
N HIS A 27 -9.89 -7.91 -4.87
CA HIS A 27 -10.54 -9.14 -5.30
C HIS A 27 -9.69 -10.34 -4.84
N GLY A 28 -10.32 -11.32 -4.16
CA GLY A 28 -9.64 -12.51 -3.63
C GLY A 28 -10.61 -13.54 -3.06
N GLU A 29 -10.09 -14.71 -2.68
CA GLU A 29 -10.87 -15.76 -1.99
C GLU A 29 -11.32 -15.24 -0.62
N GLY A 30 -12.63 -15.09 -0.42
CA GLY A 30 -13.21 -14.52 0.81
C GLY A 30 -14.24 -13.40 0.60
N GLY A 31 -14.48 -13.01 -0.66
CA GLY A 31 -15.41 -11.93 -1.01
C GLY A 31 -14.67 -10.61 -1.23
N GLY A 32 -15.08 -9.86 -2.25
CA GLY A 32 -14.41 -8.62 -2.61
C GLY A 32 -14.62 -7.52 -1.56
N CYS A 33 -13.60 -6.69 -1.38
CA CYS A 33 -13.64 -5.58 -0.42
C CYS A 33 -13.13 -4.27 -1.04
N VAL A 34 -13.62 -3.16 -0.52
CA VAL A 34 -13.02 -1.83 -0.70
C VAL A 34 -12.00 -1.62 0.40
N MET A 35 -10.82 -1.17 0.01
CA MET A 35 -9.81 -0.66 0.91
C MET A 35 -9.73 0.85 0.76
N LEU A 36 -9.89 1.57 1.87
CA LEU A 36 -9.67 3.00 1.97
C LEU A 36 -8.40 3.24 2.76
N ARG A 37 -7.47 3.99 2.20
CA ARG A 37 -6.20 4.33 2.83
C ARG A 37 -6.03 5.85 2.86
N VAL A 38 -5.63 6.38 4.01
CA VAL A 38 -5.27 7.77 4.20
C VAL A 38 -3.76 7.85 4.40
N GLU A 39 -3.09 8.62 3.54
CA GLU A 39 -1.64 8.79 3.56
C GLU A 39 -1.28 10.26 3.76
N ASP A 40 -0.24 10.55 4.54
CA ASP A 40 0.41 11.86 4.57
C ASP A 40 1.11 12.09 3.24
N ALA A 41 0.66 13.07 2.46
CA ALA A 41 1.19 13.40 1.15
C ALA A 41 2.66 13.88 1.18
N THR A 42 3.12 14.34 2.34
CA THR A 42 4.48 14.90 2.50
C THR A 42 5.53 13.82 2.61
N ASN A 43 5.20 12.73 3.31
CA ASN A 43 6.15 11.69 3.69
C ASN A 43 5.72 10.28 3.23
N ASN A 44 4.59 10.16 2.52
CA ASN A 44 3.95 8.92 2.11
C ASN A 44 3.71 7.96 3.29
N THR A 45 3.39 8.51 4.47
CA THR A 45 3.15 7.74 5.69
C THR A 45 1.70 7.27 5.73
N THR A 46 1.46 5.98 5.97
CA THR A 46 0.09 5.49 6.14
C THR A 46 -0.45 5.92 7.51
N LEU A 47 -1.50 6.74 7.49
CA LEU A 47 -2.15 7.25 8.70
C LEU A 47 -3.33 6.38 9.14
N LEU A 48 -4.05 5.82 8.17
CA LEU A 48 -5.22 4.98 8.39
C LEU A 48 -5.41 4.05 7.21
N GLU A 49 -5.78 2.80 7.48
CA GLU A 49 -6.28 1.87 6.49
C GLU A 49 -7.54 1.19 7.03
N ILE A 50 -8.58 1.18 6.20
CA ILE A 50 -9.87 0.57 6.49
C ILE A 50 -10.15 -0.43 5.39
N LYS A 51 -10.54 -1.65 5.76
CA LYS A 51 -11.12 -2.62 4.82
C LYS A 51 -12.61 -2.78 5.11
N MET A 52 -13.39 -2.74 4.04
CA MET A 52 -14.84 -2.85 4.10
C MET A 52 -15.31 -3.87 3.03
N PRO A 53 -16.09 -4.89 3.39
CA PRO A 53 -16.71 -5.78 2.41
C PRO A 53 -17.53 -4.99 1.38
N TYR A 54 -17.56 -5.43 0.10
CA TYR A 54 -18.31 -4.71 -0.94
C TYR A 54 -19.78 -4.54 -0.61
N GLU A 55 -20.42 -5.54 0.00
CA GLU A 55 -21.82 -5.47 0.38
C GLU A 55 -22.07 -4.36 1.42
N ALA A 56 -21.21 -4.27 2.44
CA ALA A 56 -21.28 -3.21 3.44
C ALA A 56 -21.03 -1.83 2.82
N TYR A 57 -20.06 -1.73 1.90
CA TYR A 57 -19.76 -0.50 1.16
C TYR A 57 -20.93 -0.05 0.28
N ALA A 58 -21.52 -0.96 -0.50
CA ALA A 58 -22.65 -0.66 -1.37
C ALA A 58 -23.87 -0.21 -0.56
N LYS A 59 -24.19 -0.90 0.54
CA LYS A 59 -25.30 -0.52 1.42
C LYS A 59 -25.05 0.84 2.10
N ALA A 60 -23.81 1.15 2.48
CA ALA A 60 -23.44 2.45 3.04
C ALA A 60 -23.62 3.59 2.03
N LEU A 61 -23.18 3.40 0.77
CA LEU A 61 -23.40 4.38 -0.31
C LEU A 61 -24.89 4.63 -0.59
N CYS A 62 -25.72 3.58 -0.51
CA CYS A 62 -27.15 3.69 -0.73
C CYS A 62 -27.92 4.28 0.47
N GLY A 63 -27.25 4.68 1.55
CA GLY A 63 -27.91 5.22 2.74
C GLY A 63 -28.74 4.19 3.52
N LEU A 64 -28.53 2.90 3.25
CA LEU A 64 -29.26 1.80 3.89
C LEU A 64 -28.72 1.45 5.28
N TYR A 65 -27.65 2.11 5.71
CA TYR A 65 -27.08 2.02 7.06
C TYR A 65 -26.82 3.41 7.64
N THR A 66 -27.05 3.53 8.96
CA THR A 66 -26.58 4.67 9.77
C THR A 66 -25.13 4.51 10.21
N ARG A 67 -24.58 3.30 10.16
CA ARG A 67 -23.18 2.98 10.51
C ARG A 67 -22.70 1.78 9.70
N ALA A 68 -21.61 1.94 8.96
CA ALA A 68 -20.96 0.81 8.29
C ALA A 68 -20.01 0.12 9.28
N ASP A 69 -20.13 -1.20 9.44
CA ASP A 69 -19.17 -2.00 10.18
C ASP A 69 -17.86 -2.04 9.40
N ALA A 70 -17.00 -1.07 9.70
CA ALA A 70 -15.69 -0.93 9.12
C ALA A 70 -14.64 -1.45 10.11
N ALA A 71 -13.81 -2.39 9.68
CA ALA A 71 -12.67 -2.83 10.47
C ALA A 71 -11.44 -2.00 10.09
N ILE A 72 -10.80 -1.40 11.10
CA ILE A 72 -9.40 -0.96 10.96
C ILE A 72 -8.58 -2.23 10.81
N THR A 73 -7.77 -2.31 9.75
CA THR A 73 -6.91 -3.46 9.54
C THR A 73 -5.83 -3.51 10.61
N THR A 74 -5.81 -4.58 11.40
CA THR A 74 -4.78 -4.80 12.43
C THR A 74 -3.38 -4.92 11.84
N ASP A 75 -3.30 -5.32 10.57
CA ASP A 75 -2.05 -5.57 9.87
C ASP A 75 -1.64 -4.38 8.98
N ALA A 76 -2.31 -3.22 9.14
CA ALA A 76 -1.97 -2.02 8.40
C ALA A 76 -0.59 -1.50 8.86
N PRO A 77 0.28 -1.05 7.93
CA PRO A 77 1.59 -0.49 8.25
C PRO A 77 1.45 0.96 8.75
N LEU A 78 0.68 1.16 9.82
CA LEU A 78 0.38 2.47 10.39
C LEU A 78 1.68 3.14 10.88
N GLY A 79 1.86 4.41 10.54
CA GLY A 79 3.05 5.17 10.90
C GLY A 79 4.31 4.81 10.12
N MET A 80 4.23 3.90 9.15
CA MET A 80 5.34 3.56 8.25
C MET A 80 5.27 4.37 6.96
N ASN A 81 6.43 4.74 6.44
CA ASN A 81 6.57 5.35 5.12
C ASN A 81 6.45 4.27 4.05
N THR A 82 5.72 4.60 2.99
CA THR A 82 5.59 3.76 1.81
C THR A 82 6.66 4.14 0.79
N GLU A 83 7.56 3.21 0.50
CA GLU A 83 8.49 3.35 -0.61
C GLU A 83 7.98 2.57 -1.82
N VAL A 84 8.13 3.16 -3.01
CA VAL A 84 7.65 2.59 -4.27
C VAL A 84 8.76 2.60 -5.29
N LYS A 85 8.94 1.48 -6.00
CA LYS A 85 9.79 1.40 -7.19
C LYS A 85 9.08 0.64 -8.30
N LYS A 86 9.44 0.94 -9.55
CA LYS A 86 8.92 0.21 -10.72
C LYS A 86 10.05 -0.59 -11.37
N VAL A 87 9.79 -1.86 -11.66
CA VAL A 87 10.78 -2.79 -12.19
C VAL A 87 10.19 -3.50 -13.41
N PRO A 88 10.89 -3.51 -14.57
CA PRO A 88 10.51 -4.34 -15.71
C PRO A 88 10.63 -5.83 -15.38
N VAL A 89 9.52 -6.56 -15.47
CA VAL A 89 9.44 -8.00 -15.18
C VAL A 89 8.91 -8.74 -16.40
N PHE A 90 9.63 -9.78 -16.81
CA PHE A 90 9.22 -10.66 -17.90
C PHE A 90 8.20 -11.70 -17.39
N MET A 91 7.05 -11.76 -18.05
CA MET A 91 6.02 -12.77 -17.85
C MET A 91 5.91 -13.65 -19.10
N PRO A 92 6.28 -14.94 -19.04
CA PRO A 92 6.12 -15.83 -20.17
C PRO A 92 4.64 -15.98 -20.52
N ASP A 93 4.36 -16.16 -21.81
CA ASP A 93 3.02 -16.48 -22.24
C ASP A 93 2.65 -17.89 -21.76
N VAL A 94 1.56 -17.96 -21.00
CA VAL A 94 1.06 -19.17 -20.36
C VAL A 94 -0.46 -19.18 -20.41
N PRO A 95 -1.09 -20.38 -20.41
CA PRO A 95 -2.54 -20.47 -20.31
C PRO A 95 -3.07 -19.66 -19.13
N SER A 96 -4.21 -18.98 -19.31
CA SER A 96 -4.81 -18.07 -18.31
C SER A 96 -4.91 -18.72 -16.91
N ALA A 97 -5.33 -19.99 -16.85
CA ALA A 97 -5.44 -20.76 -15.60
C ALA A 97 -4.11 -20.93 -14.82
N ARG A 98 -2.96 -20.71 -15.45
CA ARG A 98 -1.62 -20.80 -14.83
C ARG A 98 -0.95 -19.44 -14.67
N ARG A 99 -1.58 -18.37 -15.14
CA ARG A 99 -0.99 -17.02 -15.17
C ARG A 99 -0.72 -16.51 -13.77
N ASP A 100 -1.70 -16.58 -12.87
CA ASP A 100 -1.54 -16.05 -11.51
C ASP A 100 -0.47 -16.81 -10.71
N LYS A 101 -0.49 -18.14 -10.79
CA LYS A 101 0.54 -18.98 -10.15
C LYS A 101 1.94 -18.70 -10.68
N MET A 102 2.07 -18.44 -11.98
CA MET A 102 3.36 -18.08 -12.59
C MET A 102 3.80 -16.68 -12.18
N ALA A 103 2.88 -15.70 -12.15
CA ALA A 103 3.17 -14.34 -11.72
C ALA A 103 3.64 -14.31 -10.26
N GLN A 104 2.93 -14.99 -9.36
CA GLN A 104 3.33 -15.14 -7.96
C GLN A 104 4.74 -15.73 -7.82
N ARG A 105 5.07 -16.78 -8.58
CA ARG A 105 6.40 -17.40 -8.56
C ARG A 105 7.52 -16.45 -9.04
N ILE A 106 7.23 -15.63 -10.05
CA ILE A 106 8.19 -14.65 -10.56
C ILE A 106 8.40 -13.54 -9.54
N LEU A 107 7.32 -13.02 -8.96
CA LEU A 107 7.38 -11.98 -7.95
C LEU A 107 8.13 -12.46 -6.71
N SER A 108 7.81 -13.63 -6.18
CA SER A 108 8.49 -14.17 -4.99
C SER A 108 10.00 -14.30 -5.15
N ALA A 109 10.52 -14.45 -6.38
CA ALA A 109 11.95 -14.49 -6.66
C ALA A 109 12.62 -13.09 -6.66
N LEU A 110 11.83 -12.04 -6.82
CA LEU A 110 12.23 -10.63 -6.86
C LEU A 110 11.97 -9.89 -5.55
N GLU A 111 11.07 -10.42 -4.72
CA GLU A 111 10.76 -9.91 -3.38
C GLU A 111 11.94 -10.16 -2.43
N LYS A 112 12.63 -9.08 -2.07
CA LYS A 112 13.78 -9.04 -1.17
C LYS A 112 13.67 -7.81 -0.29
N ASP A 113 14.25 -7.82 0.91
CA ASP A 113 14.35 -6.65 1.80
C ASP A 113 12.99 -5.96 2.07
N GLY A 114 11.93 -6.76 2.23
CA GLY A 114 10.56 -6.28 2.48
C GLY A 114 9.84 -5.68 1.28
N TRP A 115 10.42 -5.75 0.07
CA TRP A 115 9.73 -5.34 -1.15
C TRP A 115 8.73 -6.41 -1.59
N HIS A 116 7.50 -6.00 -1.87
CA HIS A 116 6.42 -6.83 -2.39
C HIS A 116 5.91 -6.31 -3.72
N GLY A 117 5.75 -7.20 -4.71
CA GLY A 117 5.31 -6.86 -6.05
C GLY A 117 3.80 -6.96 -6.21
N ARG A 118 3.18 -6.05 -6.96
CA ARG A 118 1.75 -6.16 -7.30
C ARG A 118 1.52 -7.16 -8.43
N CYS A 119 0.99 -8.33 -8.10
CA CYS A 119 0.70 -9.42 -9.06
C CYS A 119 -0.14 -8.97 -10.27
N SER A 120 -1.16 -8.13 -10.04
CA SER A 120 -2.02 -7.59 -11.10
C SER A 120 -1.29 -6.74 -12.14
N ASP A 121 -0.10 -6.20 -11.82
CA ASP A 121 0.64 -5.38 -12.79
C ASP A 121 1.16 -6.23 -13.97
N MET A 122 1.36 -7.53 -13.78
CA MET A 122 1.86 -8.49 -14.79
C MET A 122 0.79 -9.02 -15.76
N SER A 123 -0.45 -8.58 -15.62
CA SER A 123 -1.56 -8.89 -16.54
C SER A 123 -2.22 -7.62 -17.10
N ASN A 124 -1.78 -6.44 -16.66
CA ASN A 124 -2.34 -5.17 -17.06
C ASN A 124 -1.63 -4.63 -18.32
N HIS A 125 -2.38 -4.46 -19.41
CA HIS A 125 -1.86 -3.95 -20.68
C HIS A 125 -1.32 -2.51 -20.58
N HIS A 126 -1.81 -1.70 -19.65
CA HIS A 126 -1.26 -0.36 -19.40
C HIS A 126 0.17 -0.39 -18.82
N ASN A 127 0.57 -1.52 -18.24
CA ASN A 127 1.94 -1.71 -17.73
C ASN A 127 2.83 -2.47 -18.73
N LEU A 128 2.31 -2.90 -19.88
CA LEU A 128 3.08 -3.64 -20.89
C LEU A 128 4.08 -2.70 -21.58
N LEU A 129 5.37 -3.00 -21.45
CA LEU A 129 6.46 -2.28 -22.10
C LEU A 129 6.76 -2.85 -23.50
N GLY A 130 6.44 -4.11 -23.74
CA GLY A 130 6.68 -4.79 -25.00
C GLY A 130 6.70 -6.30 -24.85
N PHE A 131 7.04 -6.99 -25.93
CA PHE A 131 7.20 -8.45 -25.95
C PHE A 131 8.66 -8.83 -26.15
N GLU A 132 9.09 -9.85 -25.44
CA GLU A 132 10.44 -10.41 -25.56
C GLU A 132 10.39 -11.94 -25.67
N THR A 133 11.48 -12.53 -26.15
CA THR A 133 11.70 -13.97 -26.07
C THR A 133 12.88 -14.22 -25.13
N ARG A 134 12.64 -14.87 -23.99
CA ARG A 134 13.69 -15.25 -23.03
C ARG A 134 13.72 -16.77 -22.87
N ARG A 135 14.90 -17.37 -23.04
CA ARG A 135 15.12 -18.83 -22.92
C ARG A 135 14.10 -19.64 -23.75
N GLY A 136 13.87 -19.23 -25.00
CA GLY A 136 12.93 -19.89 -25.92
C GLY A 136 11.44 -19.68 -25.62
N LYS A 137 11.08 -18.88 -24.61
CA LYS A 137 9.68 -18.55 -24.30
C LYS A 137 9.37 -17.11 -24.70
N LYS A 138 8.33 -16.93 -25.51
CA LYS A 138 7.75 -15.60 -25.79
C LYS A 138 6.95 -15.14 -24.57
N GLY A 139 6.97 -13.85 -24.28
CA GLY A 139 6.25 -13.27 -23.15
C GLY A 139 6.21 -11.75 -23.21
N GLY A 140 5.40 -11.16 -22.33
CA GLY A 140 5.32 -9.71 -22.16
C GLY A 140 6.29 -9.23 -21.09
N VAL A 141 6.84 -8.04 -21.26
CA VAL A 141 7.60 -7.33 -20.22
C VAL A 141 6.69 -6.27 -19.62
N TYR A 142 6.44 -6.36 -18.32
CA TYR A 142 5.52 -5.48 -17.61
C TYR A 142 6.27 -4.61 -16.61
N ASN A 143 5.88 -3.35 -16.49
CA ASN A 143 6.38 -2.46 -15.46
C ASN A 143 5.66 -2.76 -14.14
N VAL A 144 6.28 -3.56 -13.28
CA VAL A 144 5.68 -4.02 -12.02
C VAL A 144 6.04 -3.04 -10.90
N THR A 145 5.04 -2.62 -10.15
CA THR A 145 5.24 -1.81 -8.96
C THR A 145 5.58 -2.70 -7.78
N PHE A 146 6.72 -2.42 -7.16
CA PHE A 146 7.12 -2.98 -5.89
C PHE A 146 6.93 -1.92 -4.80
N ILE A 147 6.40 -2.35 -3.67
CA ILE A 147 6.11 -1.50 -2.51
C ILE A 147 6.80 -2.13 -1.30
N ARG A 148 7.37 -1.30 -0.43
CA ARG A 148 7.74 -1.71 0.93
C ARG A 148 7.33 -0.66 1.94
N HIS A 149 7.15 -1.09 3.17
CA HIS A 149 6.89 -0.21 4.31
C HIS A 149 8.12 -0.16 5.20
N VAL A 150 8.58 1.04 5.50
CA VAL A 150 9.76 1.29 6.34
C VAL A 150 9.41 2.22 7.48
N GLU A 151 10.11 2.11 8.61
CA GLU A 151 9.91 3.04 9.72
C GLU A 151 10.10 4.47 9.25
N ALA A 152 9.22 5.37 9.68
CA ALA A 152 9.35 6.79 9.38
C ALA A 152 10.62 7.31 10.05
N ALA A 153 11.65 7.60 9.24
CA ALA A 153 12.88 8.16 9.76
C ALA A 153 12.57 9.49 10.49
N PRO A 154 13.09 9.70 11.72
CA PRO A 154 13.00 11.01 12.34
C PRO A 154 13.70 11.99 11.41
N LYS A 155 12.98 13.01 10.93
CA LYS A 155 13.62 14.10 10.19
C LYS A 155 14.71 14.64 11.12
N LYS A 156 15.98 14.54 10.72
CA LYS A 156 17.05 15.33 11.34
C LYS A 156 16.52 16.75 11.38
N GLY A 157 16.27 17.25 12.60
CA GLY A 157 15.95 18.65 12.78
C GLY A 157 17.03 19.43 12.03
N LYS A 158 16.63 20.38 11.19
CA LYS A 158 17.56 21.45 10.84
C LYS A 158 17.97 22.04 12.19
N GLU A 159 19.18 21.73 12.63
CA GLU A 159 19.87 22.55 13.61
C GLU A 159 19.91 23.93 12.95
N THR A 160 19.01 24.82 13.38
CA THR A 160 19.22 26.24 13.20
C THR A 160 20.48 26.55 13.98
N GLU A 161 21.60 26.64 13.26
CA GLU A 161 22.77 27.39 13.68
C GLU A 161 22.28 28.80 14.03
N ASN A 162 22.05 29.03 15.32
CA ASN A 162 22.02 30.38 15.84
C ASN A 162 23.47 30.73 16.16
N GLY A 163 24.04 31.56 15.29
CA GLY A 163 25.26 32.34 15.60
C GLY A 163 25.02 33.39 16.67
#